data_AF-A0A6L4YCE3-F1
#
_entry.id   AF-A0A6L4YCE3-F1
#
_cell.length_a   1.000
_cell.length_b   1.000
_cell.length_c   1.000
_cell.angle_alpha   90.00
_cell.angle_beta   90.00
_cell.angle_gamma   90.00
#
_symmetry.space_group_name_H-M   'P 1'
#
loop_
_entity.id
_entity.type
_entity.pdbx_description
1 polymer ?
#
loop_
_entity_poly.entity_id
_entity_poly.type
_entity_poly.pdbx_seq_one_letter_code
_entity_poly.pdbx_strand_id
1 'polypeptide(L)'
;MGLVIFAAIGLYLLISIGVVKGAITYARREGKSVKSWGWGAALVMYLIPFWDWIPTVAVHQYYCSTEAGFWVYKTPEQWKKENPGVMATLVATDIWRHQKVDGKDVDTINERMILVHAKQDELFLHRWPDIRELVDMKTHEVLARYVGFSTSQERGGAGWSGWKFWLHSTECIGGRDKAIQFVKFVEQFRGEKK
;
A
#
# COMPACT_ATOMS: atom_id res chain seq x y z
N MET A 1 -8.16 -22.01 6.01
CA MET A 1 -8.85 -20.85 5.40
C MET A 1 -8.89 -20.91 3.87
N GLY A 2 -7.80 -21.23 3.17
CA GLY A 2 -7.83 -21.40 1.71
C GLY A 2 -8.94 -22.34 1.21
N LEU A 3 -9.06 -23.54 1.80
CA LEU A 3 -10.12 -24.52 1.48
C LEU A 3 -11.55 -23.97 1.66
N VAL A 4 -11.78 -23.15 2.68
CA VAL A 4 -13.09 -22.53 2.94
C VAL A 4 -13.41 -21.47 1.89
N ILE A 5 -12.41 -20.67 1.49
CA ILE A 5 -12.56 -19.69 0.41
C ILE A 5 -12.88 -20.38 -0.91
N PHE A 6 -12.16 -21.47 -1.25
CA PHE A 6 -12.46 -22.24 -2.46
C PHE A 6 -13.85 -22.88 -2.43
N ALA A 7 -14.29 -23.40 -1.28
CA ALA A 7 -15.65 -23.92 -1.13
C ALA A 7 -16.71 -22.82 -1.31
N ALA A 8 -16.49 -21.63 -0.73
CA ALA A 8 -17.39 -20.48 -0.89
C ALA A 8 -17.44 -19.98 -2.34
N ILE A 9 -16.30 -19.89 -3.02
CA ILE A 9 -16.21 -19.54 -4.45
C ILE A 9 -16.95 -20.60 -5.29
N GLY A 10 -16.72 -21.89 -5.01
CA GLY A 10 -17.40 -22.98 -5.70
C GLY A 10 -18.92 -22.90 -5.55
N LEU A 11 -19.41 -22.69 -4.33
CA LEU A 11 -20.84 -22.52 -4.05
C LEU A 11 -21.40 -21.28 -4.77
N TYR A 12 -20.68 -20.16 -4.74
CA TYR A 12 -21.08 -18.94 -5.44
C TYR A 12 -21.21 -19.14 -6.95
N LEU A 13 -20.26 -19.87 -7.56
CA LEU A 13 -20.31 -20.20 -8.99
C LEU A 13 -21.52 -21.08 -9.32
N LEU A 14 -21.83 -22.08 -8.49
CA LEU A 14 -23.02 -22.92 -8.68
C LEU A 14 -24.31 -22.10 -8.59
N ILE A 15 -24.41 -21.20 -7.60
CA ILE A 15 -25.55 -20.28 -7.46
C ILE A 15 -25.65 -19.36 -8.70
N SER A 16 -24.54 -18.79 -9.14
CA SER A 16 -24.48 -17.91 -10.32
C SER A 16 -24.95 -18.61 -11.59
N ILE A 17 -24.51 -19.85 -11.81
CA ILE A 17 -24.97 -20.68 -12.94
C ILE A 17 -26.48 -20.94 -12.83
N GLY A 18 -26.97 -21.25 -11.63
CA GLY A 18 -28.40 -21.43 -11.35
C GLY A 18 -29.23 -20.19 -11.69
N VAL A 19 -28.79 -19.02 -11.24
CA VAL A 19 -29.44 -17.73 -11.51
C VAL A 19 -29.49 -17.44 -13.01
N VAL A 20 -28.37 -17.61 -13.73
CA VAL A 20 -28.31 -17.38 -15.18
C VAL A 20 -29.21 -18.35 -15.94
N LYS A 21 -29.20 -19.64 -15.60
CA LYS A 21 -30.09 -20.64 -16.20
C LYS A 21 -31.57 -20.34 -15.92
N GLY A 22 -31.88 -19.89 -14.69
CA GLY A 22 -33.21 -19.46 -14.29
C GLY A 22 -33.69 -18.27 -15.10
N ALA A 23 -32.86 -17.23 -15.24
CA ALA A 23 -33.15 -16.05 -16.04
C ALA A 23 -33.38 -16.39 -17.52
N ILE A 24 -32.56 -17.28 -18.09
CA ILE A 24 -32.73 -17.79 -19.46
C ILE A 24 -34.06 -18.55 -19.61
N THR A 25 -34.38 -19.42 -18.65
CA THR A 25 -35.62 -20.23 -18.69
C THR A 25 -36.86 -19.35 -18.57
N TYR A 26 -36.83 -18.37 -17.67
CA TYR A 26 -37.87 -17.36 -17.53
C TYR A 26 -38.05 -16.57 -18.83
N ALA A 27 -36.96 -16.07 -19.41
CA ALA A 27 -37.02 -15.33 -20.67
C ALA A 27 -37.62 -16.16 -21.81
N ARG A 28 -37.28 -17.44 -21.93
CA ARG A 28 -37.88 -18.34 -22.93
C ARG A 28 -39.38 -18.52 -22.74
N ARG A 29 -39.85 -18.69 -21.50
CA ARG A 29 -41.27 -18.90 -21.19
C ARG A 29 -42.11 -17.66 -21.48
N GLU A 30 -41.56 -16.48 -21.20
CA GLU A 30 -42.24 -15.19 -21.40
C GLU A 30 -42.05 -14.60 -22.81
N GLY A 31 -41.43 -15.33 -23.74
CA GLY A 31 -41.14 -14.83 -25.09
C GLY A 31 -40.16 -13.65 -25.13
N LYS A 32 -39.36 -13.44 -24.08
CA LYS A 32 -38.38 -12.36 -23.96
C LYS A 32 -37.02 -12.75 -24.57
N SER A 33 -36.17 -11.76 -24.82
CA SER A 33 -34.80 -11.97 -25.32
C SER A 33 -33.96 -12.78 -24.33
N VAL A 34 -33.69 -14.04 -24.67
CA VAL A 34 -32.80 -14.93 -23.90
C VAL A 34 -31.40 -14.33 -23.75
N LYS A 35 -30.89 -13.68 -24.81
CA LYS A 35 -29.56 -13.08 -24.82
C LYS A 35 -29.47 -11.96 -23.79
N SER A 36 -30.44 -11.04 -23.78
CA SER A 36 -30.42 -9.89 -22.86
C SER A 36 -30.56 -10.32 -21.40
N TRP A 37 -31.47 -11.26 -21.10
CA TRP A 37 -31.66 -11.77 -19.74
C TRP A 37 -30.49 -12.61 -19.24
N GLY A 38 -29.92 -13.46 -20.10
CA GLY A 38 -28.74 -14.26 -19.76
C GLY A 38 -27.50 -13.40 -19.46
N TRP A 39 -27.18 -12.45 -20.34
CA TRP A 39 -26.06 -11.54 -20.14
C TRP A 39 -26.28 -10.57 -18.97
N GLY A 40 -27.50 -10.06 -18.80
CA GLY A 40 -27.85 -9.21 -17.66
C GLY A 40 -27.67 -9.92 -16.33
N ALA A 41 -28.18 -11.14 -16.20
CA ALA A 41 -27.98 -11.96 -14.99
C ALA A 41 -26.50 -12.27 -14.76
N ALA A 42 -25.75 -12.63 -15.81
CA ALA A 42 -24.32 -12.90 -15.69
C ALA A 42 -23.53 -11.66 -15.24
N LEU A 43 -23.86 -10.48 -15.77
CA LEU A 43 -23.24 -9.21 -15.37
C LEU A 43 -23.53 -8.87 -13.91
N VAL A 44 -24.78 -9.01 -13.45
CA VAL A 44 -25.15 -8.79 -12.04
C VAL A 44 -24.35 -9.72 -11.13
N MET A 45 -24.28 -11.02 -11.46
CA MET A 45 -23.50 -11.98 -10.69
C MET A 45 -21.99 -11.71 -10.77
N TYR A 46 -21.48 -11.11 -11.84
CA TYR A 46 -20.08 -10.69 -11.89
C TYR A 46 -19.82 -9.47 -10.97
N LEU A 47 -20.71 -8.48 -10.98
CA LEU A 47 -20.53 -7.24 -10.23
C LEU A 47 -20.56 -7.44 -8.72
N ILE A 48 -21.32 -8.40 -8.17
CA ILE A 48 -21.40 -8.60 -6.71
C ILE A 48 -20.00 -8.71 -6.04
N PRO A 49 -19.09 -9.61 -6.48
CA PRO A 49 -17.74 -9.69 -5.92
C PRO A 49 -16.75 -8.67 -6.50
N PHE A 50 -16.97 -8.19 -7.73
CA PHE A 50 -15.97 -7.41 -8.49
C PHE A 50 -16.34 -5.95 -8.76
N TRP A 51 -17.43 -5.42 -8.18
CA TRP A 51 -17.88 -4.05 -8.43
C TRP A 51 -16.81 -3.00 -8.13
N ASP A 52 -15.96 -3.26 -7.14
CA ASP A 52 -14.92 -2.34 -6.67
C ASP A 52 -13.57 -2.53 -7.38
N TRP A 53 -13.46 -3.49 -8.32
CA TRP A 53 -12.18 -3.77 -8.97
C TRP A 53 -11.68 -2.56 -9.78
N ILE A 54 -12.51 -2.05 -10.69
CA ILE A 54 -12.18 -0.88 -11.51
C ILE A 54 -11.83 0.34 -10.64
N PRO A 55 -12.69 0.79 -9.69
CA PRO A 55 -12.37 1.98 -8.92
C PRO A 55 -11.16 1.79 -8.00
N THR A 56 -10.91 0.59 -7.47
CA THR A 56 -9.71 0.32 -6.65
C THR A 56 -8.44 0.47 -7.49
N VAL A 57 -8.41 -0.13 -8.67
CA VAL A 57 -7.26 -0.03 -9.59
C VAL A 57 -7.03 1.42 -10.01
N ALA A 58 -8.10 2.14 -10.37
CA ALA A 58 -8.01 3.54 -10.79
C ALA A 58 -7.49 4.45 -9.67
N VAL A 59 -8.02 4.32 -8.45
CA VAL A 59 -7.59 5.12 -7.29
C VAL A 59 -6.16 4.81 -6.90
N HIS A 60 -5.75 3.53 -6.95
CA HIS A 60 -4.35 3.17 -6.69
C HIS A 60 -3.40 3.79 -7.72
N GLN A 61 -3.74 3.71 -9.00
CA GLN A 61 -2.95 4.35 -10.07
C GLN A 61 -2.88 5.87 -9.88
N TYR A 62 -4.00 6.50 -9.52
CA TYR A 62 -4.04 7.92 -9.20
C TYR A 62 -3.01 8.27 -8.12
N TYR A 63 -3.13 7.70 -6.92
CA TYR A 63 -2.20 7.96 -5.81
C TYR A 63 -0.75 7.63 -6.16
N CYS A 64 -0.50 6.53 -6.86
CA CYS A 64 0.84 6.18 -7.31
C CYS A 64 1.42 7.18 -8.32
N SER A 65 0.58 7.84 -9.11
CA SER A 65 1.02 8.82 -10.11
C SER A 65 1.15 10.24 -9.55
N THR A 66 0.32 10.61 -8.57
CA THR A 66 0.24 11.98 -8.05
C THR A 66 0.99 12.17 -6.73
N GLU A 67 0.97 11.17 -5.86
CA GLU A 67 1.42 11.29 -4.47
C GLU A 67 2.55 10.32 -4.10
N ALA A 68 2.90 9.34 -4.94
CA ALA A 68 4.00 8.42 -4.66
C ALA A 68 5.34 8.90 -5.22
N GLY A 69 6.38 8.81 -4.41
CA GLY A 69 7.65 9.40 -4.77
C GLY A 69 8.71 9.35 -3.69
N PHE A 70 9.86 9.88 -4.06
CA PHE A 70 10.97 10.14 -3.18
C PHE A 70 11.36 11.61 -3.38
N TRP A 71 11.28 12.39 -2.30
CA TRP A 71 11.61 13.81 -2.29
C TRP A 71 12.77 14.05 -1.34
N VAL A 72 13.78 14.75 -1.84
CA VAL A 72 14.90 15.25 -1.04
C VAL A 72 14.68 16.74 -0.84
N TYR A 73 14.41 17.14 0.40
CA TYR A 73 14.24 18.54 0.76
C TYR A 73 15.57 19.20 1.12
N LYS A 74 16.50 18.43 1.69
CA LYS A 74 17.84 18.90 2.07
C LYS A 74 18.87 17.83 1.73
N THR A 75 19.85 18.18 0.90
CA THR A 75 20.94 17.24 0.54
C THR A 75 21.92 17.07 1.71
N PRO A 76 22.70 15.97 1.74
CA PRO A 76 23.74 15.79 2.74
C PRO A 76 24.77 16.92 2.73
N GLU A 77 25.15 17.43 1.56
CA GLU A 77 26.11 18.53 1.42
C GLU A 77 25.57 19.82 2.05
N GLN A 78 24.30 20.14 1.77
CA GLN A 78 23.64 21.29 2.36
C GLN A 78 23.54 21.14 3.88
N TRP A 79 23.10 19.98 4.36
CA TRP A 79 22.97 19.72 5.79
C TRP A 79 24.32 19.80 6.51
N LYS A 80 25.40 19.28 5.93
CA LYS A 80 26.77 19.38 6.49
C LYS A 80 27.27 20.82 6.54
N LYS A 81 26.93 21.64 5.54
CA LYS A 81 27.29 23.07 5.52
C LYS A 81 26.59 23.84 6.64
N GLU A 82 25.33 23.50 6.93
CA GLU A 82 24.55 24.06 8.03
C GLU A 82 24.99 23.53 9.40
N ASN A 83 25.66 22.36 9.43
CA ASN A 83 26.08 21.66 10.65
C ASN A 83 27.56 21.25 10.59
N PRO A 84 28.49 22.23 10.56
CA PRO A 84 29.90 21.94 10.40
C PRO A 84 30.43 21.08 11.57
N GLY A 85 31.17 20.02 11.24
CA GLY A 85 31.80 19.12 12.22
C GLY A 85 30.87 18.08 12.86
N VAL A 86 29.54 18.22 12.77
CA VAL A 86 28.63 17.30 13.46
C VAL A 86 28.64 15.90 12.83
N MET A 87 28.72 15.81 11.51
CA MET A 87 28.70 14.52 10.80
C MET A 87 29.82 13.56 11.28
N ALA A 88 31.00 14.10 11.59
CA ALA A 88 32.14 13.32 12.07
C ALA A 88 31.96 12.82 13.50
N THR A 89 31.06 13.44 14.27
CA THR A 89 30.75 13.02 15.64
C THR A 89 29.63 11.99 15.73
N LEU A 90 28.87 11.79 14.64
CA LEU A 90 27.75 10.84 14.62
C LEU A 90 28.28 9.42 14.51
N VAL A 91 27.80 8.56 15.39
CA VAL A 91 28.16 7.14 15.39
C VAL A 91 26.99 6.32 14.87
N ALA A 92 27.26 5.52 13.85
CA ALA A 92 26.29 4.60 13.29
C ALA A 92 25.81 3.61 14.35
N THR A 93 24.49 3.42 14.45
CA THR A 93 23.96 2.25 15.15
C THR A 93 24.10 1.03 14.22
N ASP A 94 24.60 -0.10 14.73
CA ASP A 94 24.78 -1.32 13.93
C ASP A 94 23.43 -1.88 13.44
N ILE A 95 22.41 -1.77 14.28
CA ILE A 95 21.04 -2.20 14.01
C ILE A 95 20.13 -1.00 14.28
N TRP A 96 19.29 -0.66 13.30
CA TRP A 96 18.26 0.36 13.47
C TRP A 96 17.30 -0.08 14.57
N ARG A 97 17.30 0.67 15.67
CA ARG A 97 16.44 0.36 16.81
C ARG A 97 15.04 0.89 16.53
N HIS A 98 14.13 -0.03 16.32
CA HIS A 98 12.71 0.27 16.19
C HIS A 98 12.10 0.61 17.55
N GLN A 99 11.47 1.78 17.65
CA GLN A 99 10.84 2.28 18.85
C GLN A 99 9.51 2.95 18.52
N LYS A 100 8.62 3.02 19.51
CA LYS A 100 7.43 3.88 19.43
C LYS A 100 7.69 5.17 20.20
N VAL A 101 7.71 6.28 19.49
CA VAL A 101 7.87 7.62 20.07
C VAL A 101 6.63 8.43 19.71
N ASP A 102 5.91 8.94 20.72
CA ASP A 102 4.66 9.70 20.55
C ASP A 102 3.62 8.99 19.65
N GLY A 103 3.52 7.66 19.77
CA GLY A 103 2.60 6.84 18.98
C GLY A 103 3.04 6.57 17.53
N LYS A 104 4.16 7.14 17.08
CA LYS A 104 4.77 6.89 15.77
C LYS A 104 5.82 5.79 15.87
N ASP A 105 5.92 4.98 14.82
CA ASP A 105 6.98 3.99 14.70
C ASP A 105 8.24 4.69 14.16
N VAL A 106 9.36 4.57 14.85
CA VAL A 106 10.60 5.31 14.58
C VAL A 106 11.79 4.37 14.64
N ASP A 107 12.66 4.45 13.64
CA ASP A 107 13.95 3.77 13.62
C ASP A 107 15.07 4.78 13.89
N THR A 108 15.87 4.55 14.93
CA THR A 108 17.03 5.40 15.24
C THR A 108 18.22 5.00 14.37
N ILE A 109 18.75 5.95 13.60
CA ILE A 109 19.91 5.74 12.72
C ILE A 109 21.20 6.02 13.51
N ASN A 110 21.25 7.17 14.18
CA ASN A 110 22.30 7.61 15.10
C ASN A 110 21.73 8.58 16.15
N GLU A 111 22.58 9.28 16.89
CA GLU A 111 22.16 10.18 17.96
C GLU A 111 21.33 11.40 17.50
N ARG A 112 21.30 11.69 16.20
CA ARG A 112 20.65 12.88 15.64
C ARG A 112 19.59 12.58 14.59
N MET A 113 19.77 11.50 13.83
CA MET A 113 18.94 11.16 12.69
C MET A 113 17.98 10.02 13.05
N ILE A 114 16.71 10.24 12.76
CA ILE A 114 15.67 9.24 12.91
C ILE A 114 14.92 9.04 11.61
N LEU A 115 14.45 7.82 11.39
CA LEU A 115 13.53 7.47 10.33
C LEU A 115 12.15 7.28 10.94
N VAL A 116 11.22 8.18 10.63
CA VAL A 116 9.84 8.13 11.11
C VAL A 116 8.98 7.41 10.08
N HIS A 117 8.27 6.38 10.51
CA HIS A 117 7.21 5.74 9.72
C HIS A 117 5.89 6.42 10.07
N ALA A 118 5.49 7.37 9.22
CA ALA A 118 4.27 8.12 9.45
C ALA A 118 3.08 7.22 9.13
N LYS A 119 2.31 6.89 10.18
CA LYS A 119 1.01 6.24 10.02
C LYS A 119 0.02 7.26 9.53
N GLN A 120 -0.53 7.02 8.36
CA GLN A 120 -1.72 7.70 7.89
C GLN A 120 -2.86 6.69 7.81
N ASP A 121 -4.06 7.16 8.12
CA ASP A 121 -5.25 6.33 8.12
C ASP A 121 -5.52 5.73 6.73
N GLU A 122 -6.29 4.65 6.73
CA GLU A 122 -6.76 4.01 5.51
C GLU A 122 -7.46 5.03 4.61
N LEU A 123 -6.98 5.13 3.37
CA LEU A 123 -7.59 5.97 2.35
C LEU A 123 -8.73 5.22 1.64
N PHE A 124 -9.52 5.97 0.88
CA PHE A 124 -10.66 5.47 0.11
C PHE A 124 -10.35 4.18 -0.68
N LEU A 125 -11.20 3.15 -0.55
CA LEU A 125 -11.01 1.81 -1.16
C LEU A 125 -9.78 1.04 -0.64
N HIS A 126 -9.56 1.06 0.67
CA HIS A 126 -8.53 0.29 1.37
C HIS A 126 -7.11 0.55 0.86
N ARG A 127 -6.77 1.82 0.55
CA ARG A 127 -5.38 2.17 0.19
C ARG A 127 -4.60 2.52 1.44
N TRP A 128 -3.42 1.94 1.54
CA TRP A 128 -2.55 2.12 2.69
C TRP A 128 -1.30 2.85 2.24
N PRO A 129 -1.08 4.09 2.72
CA PRO A 129 0.14 4.83 2.45
C PRO A 129 1.29 4.31 3.32
N ASP A 130 2.43 4.02 2.69
CA ASP A 130 3.72 3.77 3.35
C ASP A 130 4.54 5.06 3.27
N ILE A 131 4.55 5.83 4.35
CA ILE A 131 5.25 7.11 4.42
C ILE A 131 6.44 6.98 5.35
N ARG A 132 7.62 7.32 4.83
CA ARG A 132 8.88 7.28 5.58
C ARG A 132 9.60 8.61 5.47
N GLU A 133 10.02 9.14 6.61
CA GLU A 133 10.62 10.46 6.71
C GLU A 133 11.96 10.40 7.44
N LEU A 134 13.02 10.89 6.80
CA LEU A 134 14.28 11.15 7.49
C LEU A 134 14.19 12.50 8.18
N VAL A 135 14.33 12.51 9.50
CA VAL A 135 14.17 13.72 10.32
C VAL A 135 15.43 13.96 11.15
N ASP A 136 15.88 15.22 11.18
CA ASP A 136 16.90 15.68 12.13
C ASP A 136 16.21 15.98 13.47
N MET A 137 16.50 15.20 14.51
CA MET A 137 15.86 15.36 15.82
C MET A 137 16.14 16.72 16.48
N LYS A 138 17.26 17.38 16.14
CA LYS A 138 17.61 18.66 16.76
C LYS A 138 16.76 19.80 16.22
N THR A 139 16.50 19.79 14.91
CA THR A 139 15.77 20.87 14.21
C THR A 139 14.32 20.50 13.92
N HIS A 140 13.95 19.23 14.06
CA HIS A 140 12.68 18.65 13.62
C HIS A 140 12.39 18.84 12.12
N GLU A 141 13.43 19.10 11.32
CA GLU A 141 13.29 19.25 9.87
C GLU A 141 13.27 17.88 9.18
N VAL A 142 12.33 17.71 8.24
CA VAL A 142 12.30 16.55 7.34
C VAL A 142 13.32 16.77 6.23
N LEU A 143 14.37 15.95 6.20
CA LEU A 143 15.44 16.02 5.21
C LEU A 143 15.03 15.35 3.89
N ALA A 144 14.30 14.24 4.00
CA ALA A 144 13.76 13.53 2.86
C ALA A 144 12.50 12.75 3.23
N ARG A 145 11.64 12.52 2.24
CA ARG A 145 10.40 11.77 2.38
C ARG A 145 10.26 10.76 1.25
N TYR A 146 9.86 9.54 1.61
CA TYR A 146 9.37 8.53 0.69
C TYR A 146 7.87 8.32 0.94
N VAL A 147 7.09 8.21 -0.13
CA VAL A 147 5.68 7.84 -0.09
C VAL A 147 5.45 6.73 -1.11
N GLY A 148 4.94 5.60 -0.62
CA GLY A 148 4.41 4.50 -1.42
C GLY A 148 2.95 4.24 -1.07
N PHE A 149 2.27 3.46 -1.90
CA PHE A 149 0.93 2.98 -1.61
C PHE A 149 0.87 1.48 -1.85
N SER A 150 0.11 0.77 -1.02
CA SER A 150 -0.20 -0.63 -1.21
C SER A 150 -1.71 -0.82 -1.38
N THR A 151 -2.10 -1.77 -2.23
CA THR A 151 -3.44 -2.35 -2.29
C THR A 151 -3.48 -3.65 -1.51
N SER A 152 -3.96 -3.54 -0.28
CA SER A 152 -4.62 -4.61 0.44
C SER A 152 -4.86 -4.12 1.83
N GLN A 153 -5.84 -4.72 2.48
CA GLN A 153 -5.89 -4.73 3.92
C GLN A 153 -4.58 -5.41 4.38
N GLU A 154 -3.60 -4.61 4.84
CA GLU A 154 -2.15 -4.90 5.00
C GLU A 154 -1.78 -6.14 5.83
N ARG A 155 -2.75 -6.91 6.28
CA ARG A 155 -2.54 -8.13 7.02
C ARG A 155 -3.17 -9.25 6.21
N GLY A 156 -2.33 -10.13 5.67
CA GLY A 156 -2.69 -11.51 5.31
C GLY A 156 -3.17 -12.35 6.51
N GLY A 157 -3.67 -11.70 7.57
CA GLY A 157 -4.42 -12.32 8.63
C GLY A 157 -5.73 -12.83 8.06
N ALA A 158 -5.95 -14.13 8.21
CA ALA A 158 -7.19 -14.82 7.90
C ALA A 158 -8.42 -14.08 8.47
N GLY A 159 -9.12 -13.29 7.65
CA GLY A 159 -10.31 -12.54 8.04
C GLY A 159 -11.09 -12.02 6.83
N TRP A 160 -12.27 -11.43 7.08
CA TRP A 160 -13.12 -10.77 6.08
C TRP A 160 -12.42 -9.61 5.34
N SER A 161 -11.25 -9.22 5.83
CA SER A 161 -10.38 -8.19 5.29
C SER A 161 -9.50 -8.65 4.12
N GLY A 162 -9.13 -9.93 4.07
CA GLY A 162 -8.09 -10.45 3.16
C GLY A 162 -8.59 -11.28 1.98
N TRP A 163 -9.91 -11.41 1.77
CA TRP A 163 -10.43 -12.36 0.77
C TRP A 163 -10.33 -11.86 -0.69
N LYS A 164 -10.28 -10.54 -0.93
CA LYS A 164 -10.13 -9.96 -2.28
C LYS A 164 -8.68 -9.96 -2.74
N PHE A 165 -8.06 -11.13 -2.80
CA PHE A 165 -6.66 -11.30 -3.21
C PHE A 165 -6.38 -10.76 -4.63
N TRP A 166 -7.40 -10.69 -5.50
CA TRP A 166 -7.31 -10.10 -6.83
C TRP A 166 -7.18 -8.58 -6.84
N LEU A 167 -7.34 -7.92 -5.69
CA LEU A 167 -7.04 -6.50 -5.49
C LEU A 167 -5.70 -6.31 -4.75
N HIS A 168 -4.89 -7.34 -4.58
CA HIS A 168 -3.63 -7.23 -3.87
C HIS A 168 -2.51 -6.65 -4.75
N SER A 169 -1.82 -5.63 -4.23
CA SER A 169 -0.63 -4.98 -4.75
C SER A 169 0.16 -4.49 -3.56
N THR A 170 1.41 -4.91 -3.45
CA THR A 170 2.25 -4.52 -2.30
C THR A 170 2.82 -3.12 -2.43
N GLU A 171 2.92 -2.59 -3.65
CA GLU A 171 3.59 -1.33 -3.93
C GLU A 171 3.15 -0.71 -5.26
N CYS A 172 3.43 0.58 -5.44
CA CYS A 172 3.35 1.25 -6.74
C CYS A 172 4.39 0.68 -7.72
N ILE A 173 4.13 0.80 -9.03
CA ILE A 173 5.12 0.47 -10.07
C ILE A 173 6.37 1.33 -9.87
N GLY A 174 7.54 0.69 -9.74
CA GLY A 174 8.81 1.36 -9.43
C GLY A 174 8.94 1.85 -7.98
N GLY A 175 7.98 1.55 -7.11
CA GLY A 175 8.01 1.89 -5.68
C GLY A 175 9.24 1.33 -4.98
N ARG A 176 9.56 0.05 -5.25
CA ARG A 176 10.77 -0.61 -4.74
C ARG A 176 12.05 0.14 -5.07
N ASP A 177 12.22 0.61 -6.31
CA ASP A 177 13.42 1.32 -6.72
C ASP A 177 13.55 2.66 -5.99
N LYS A 178 12.43 3.38 -5.84
CA LYS A 178 12.38 4.62 -5.05
C LYS A 178 12.65 4.37 -3.56
N ALA A 179 12.13 3.29 -3.00
CA ALA A 179 12.39 2.89 -1.61
C ALA A 179 13.87 2.55 -1.40
N ILE A 180 14.51 1.84 -2.35
CA ILE A 180 15.94 1.56 -2.32
C ILE A 180 16.75 2.85 -2.42
N GLN A 181 16.37 3.79 -3.31
CA GLN A 181 17.03 5.10 -3.42
C GLN A 181 16.92 5.88 -2.11
N PHE A 182 15.75 5.88 -1.49
CA PHE A 182 15.53 6.51 -0.19
C PHE A 182 16.43 5.89 0.90
N VAL A 183 16.50 4.56 1.01
CA VAL A 183 17.38 3.90 2.00
C VAL A 183 18.86 4.22 1.73
N LYS A 184 19.29 4.21 0.47
CA LYS A 184 20.65 4.62 0.08
C LYS A 184 20.94 6.07 0.46
N PHE A 185 19.96 6.95 0.37
CA PHE A 185 20.08 8.34 0.80
C PHE A 185 20.21 8.42 2.33
N VAL A 186 19.37 7.70 3.08
CA VAL A 186 19.44 7.63 4.55
C VAL A 186 20.81 7.15 5.04
N GLU A 187 21.40 6.15 4.39
CA GLU A 187 22.74 5.64 4.75
C GLU A 187 23.84 6.72 4.66
N GLN A 188 23.66 7.77 3.85
CA GLN A 188 24.63 8.88 3.77
C GLN A 188 24.66 9.74 5.05
N PHE A 189 23.65 9.60 5.91
CA PHE A 189 23.53 10.29 7.20
C PHE A 189 23.94 9.41 8.39
N ARG A 190 24.39 8.18 8.16
CA ARG A 190 24.62 7.20 9.22
C ARG A 190 25.76 7.58 10.18
N GLY A 191 26.77 8.30 9.70
CA GLY A 191 27.97 8.65 10.48
C GLY A 191 29.08 7.62 10.33
N GLU A 192 30.11 7.70 11.19
CA GLU A 192 31.21 6.73 11.20
C GLU A 192 30.74 5.40 11.81
N LYS A 193 31.18 4.28 11.22
CA LYS A 193 31.02 2.96 11.84
C LYS A 193 32.12 2.77 12.87
N LYS A 194 31.76 2.35 14.07
CA LYS A 194 32.72 1.90 15.09
C LYS A 194 33.32 0.55 14.71
#